data_AF-A0A5P0ZGK8-F1
#
_entry.id   AF-A0A5P0ZGK8-F1
#
_cell.length_a   1.000
_cell.length_b   1.000
_cell.length_c   1.000
_cell.angle_alpha   90.00
_cell.angle_beta   90.00
_cell.angle_gamma   90.00
#
_symmetry.space_group_name_H-M   'P 1'
#
loop_
_entity.id
_entity.type
_entity.pdbx_description
1 polymer ?
#
loop_
_entity_poly.entity_id
_entity_poly.type
_entity_poly.pdbx_seq_one_letter_code
_entity_poly.pdbx_strand_id
1 'polypeptide(L)'
;MYMLLLIILGVIVLFTTFMIKPKKRIHHRLVTLGLVLIIAGGTGVYETYQGNIDNGDNPRQATKTNANSSSQLANLNYNGHQEIEVNNNNPTFSKKDLSIASGAWQSFADLDNFNRAIEADALLNRSLMPTEKREPLYVNPTGWRNKRIPGGWLYNRSHLIGFQLSGQNNNPKNLMTGTRSLNSPEMLKHENDIAYYLKQNPNNFIRYRVQPIYRNNELVARGVQMMAESLDSQGNSDGQVKLNVYIFNVEKGVTINYADGTSVVNNNKE
;
A
#
# COMPACT_ATOMS: atom_id res chain seq x y z
N MET A 1 -26.27 -3.74 -13.02
CA MET A 1 -27.68 -3.78 -12.54
C MET A 1 -28.04 -5.11 -11.88
N TYR A 2 -27.70 -6.27 -12.46
CA TYR A 2 -28.01 -7.59 -11.89
C TYR A 2 -27.32 -7.91 -10.54
N MET A 3 -26.13 -7.34 -10.27
CA MET A 3 -25.39 -7.57 -9.01
C MET A 3 -26.08 -6.96 -7.78
N LEU A 4 -26.66 -5.76 -7.90
CA LEU A 4 -27.47 -5.14 -6.84
C LEU A 4 -28.76 -5.92 -6.57
N LEU A 5 -29.35 -6.50 -7.62
CA LEU A 5 -30.50 -7.40 -7.52
C LEU A 5 -30.18 -8.66 -6.70
N LEU A 6 -28.98 -9.23 -6.82
CA LEU A 6 -28.56 -10.40 -6.02
C LEU A 6 -28.44 -10.05 -4.53
N ILE A 7 -27.91 -8.87 -4.20
CA ILE A 7 -27.82 -8.40 -2.81
C ILE A 7 -29.22 -8.23 -2.22
N ILE A 8 -30.13 -7.56 -2.96
CA ILE A 8 -31.51 -7.34 -2.54
C ILE A 8 -32.25 -8.67 -2.34
N LEU A 9 -32.11 -9.61 -3.29
CA LEU A 9 -32.70 -10.94 -3.19
C LEU A 9 -32.16 -11.72 -1.99
N GLY A 10 -30.85 -11.68 -1.74
CA GLY A 10 -30.23 -12.31 -0.59
C GLY A 10 -30.77 -11.76 0.74
N VAL A 11 -30.93 -10.44 0.85
CA VAL A 11 -31.52 -9.79 2.03
C VAL A 11 -32.98 -10.20 2.22
N ILE A 12 -33.78 -10.26 1.14
CA ILE A 12 -35.19 -10.69 1.21
C ILE A 12 -35.29 -12.17 1.65
N VAL A 13 -34.43 -13.05 1.13
CA VAL A 13 -34.40 -14.47 1.52
C VAL A 13 -34.05 -14.62 3.00
N LEU A 14 -33.07 -13.86 3.51
CA LEU A 14 -32.71 -13.89 4.93
C LEU A 14 -33.84 -13.35 5.82
N PHE A 15 -34.45 -12.23 5.43
CA PHE A 15 -35.53 -11.60 6.19
C PHE A 15 -36.79 -12.48 6.26
N THR A 16 -37.21 -13.04 5.13
CA THR A 16 -38.38 -13.94 5.09
C THR A 16 -38.13 -15.24 5.85
N THR A 17 -36.92 -15.79 5.77
CA THR A 17 -36.52 -16.99 6.53
C THR A 17 -36.53 -16.74 8.03
N PHE A 18 -36.16 -15.54 8.47
CA PHE A 18 -36.24 -15.12 9.87
C PHE A 18 -37.70 -14.98 10.35
N MET A 19 -38.56 -14.39 9.52
CA MET A 19 -39.98 -14.16 9.86
C MET A 19 -40.80 -15.46 9.91
N ILE A 20 -40.61 -16.36 8.95
CA ILE A 20 -41.46 -17.55 8.77
C ILE A 20 -41.01 -18.73 9.65
N LYS A 21 -39.76 -18.71 10.15
CA LYS A 21 -39.17 -19.77 11.02
C LYS A 21 -39.43 -21.20 10.51
N PRO A 22 -39.02 -21.54 9.27
CA PRO A 22 -39.26 -22.87 8.70
C PRO A 22 -38.51 -23.97 9.46
N LYS A 23 -38.87 -25.24 9.19
CA LYS A 23 -38.20 -26.41 9.79
C LYS A 23 -36.67 -26.32 9.65
N LYS A 24 -35.94 -26.72 10.70
CA LYS A 24 -34.49 -26.51 10.89
C LYS A 24 -33.62 -26.82 9.66
N ARG A 25 -33.91 -27.91 8.93
CA ARG A 25 -33.17 -28.31 7.72
C ARG A 25 -33.36 -27.35 6.55
N ILE A 26 -34.56 -26.78 6.41
CA ILE A 26 -34.91 -25.80 5.38
C ILE A 26 -34.36 -24.43 5.77
N HIS A 27 -34.43 -24.08 7.05
CA HIS A 27 -33.86 -22.84 7.60
C HIS A 27 -32.37 -22.69 7.27
N HIS A 28 -31.55 -23.72 7.55
CA HIS A 28 -30.12 -23.67 7.22
C HIS A 28 -29.84 -23.48 5.72
N ARG A 29 -30.61 -24.13 4.85
CA ARG A 29 -30.45 -24.00 3.39
C ARG A 29 -30.77 -22.59 2.89
N LEU A 30 -31.84 -21.99 3.40
CA LEU A 30 -32.24 -20.63 3.01
C LEU A 30 -31.28 -19.57 3.54
N VAL A 31 -30.77 -19.72 4.77
CA VAL A 31 -29.73 -18.82 5.31
C VAL A 31 -28.45 -18.90 4.48
N THR A 32 -28.02 -20.11 4.14
CA THR A 32 -26.82 -20.31 3.29
C THR A 32 -27.02 -19.68 1.92
N LEU A 33 -28.18 -19.89 1.29
CA LEU A 33 -28.51 -19.29 0.00
C LEU A 33 -28.51 -17.75 0.06
N GLY A 34 -29.12 -17.16 1.08
CA GLY A 34 -29.16 -15.71 1.27
C GLY A 34 -27.77 -15.09 1.43
N LEU A 35 -26.89 -15.73 2.22
CA LEU A 35 -25.50 -15.30 2.39
C LEU A 35 -24.70 -15.41 1.09
N VAL A 36 -24.85 -16.50 0.33
CA VAL A 36 -24.16 -16.70 -0.95
C VAL A 36 -24.57 -15.65 -1.98
N LEU A 37 -25.86 -15.28 -2.05
CA LEU A 37 -26.36 -14.25 -2.96
C LEU A 37 -25.80 -12.86 -2.61
N ILE A 38 -25.67 -12.54 -1.32
CA ILE A 38 -25.06 -11.28 -0.87
C ILE A 38 -23.58 -11.24 -1.20
N ILE A 39 -22.85 -12.34 -0.95
CA ILE A 39 -21.41 -12.42 -1.25
C ILE A 39 -21.17 -12.31 -2.76
N ALA A 40 -21.90 -13.06 -3.59
CA ALA A 40 -21.75 -13.02 -5.05
C ALA A 40 -22.14 -11.67 -5.65
N GLY A 41 -23.19 -11.02 -5.12
CA GLY A 41 -23.55 -9.65 -5.51
C GLY A 41 -22.51 -8.62 -5.05
N GLY A 42 -21.97 -8.80 -3.84
CA GLY A 42 -20.94 -7.93 -3.26
C GLY A 42 -19.61 -7.99 -4.01
N THR A 43 -19.15 -9.17 -4.43
CA THR A 43 -17.92 -9.33 -5.23
C THR A 43 -18.05 -8.61 -6.59
N GLY A 44 -19.17 -8.75 -7.29
CA GLY A 44 -19.36 -8.07 -8.58
C GLY A 44 -19.58 -6.55 -8.45
N VAL A 45 -20.19 -6.07 -7.36
CA VAL A 45 -20.24 -4.62 -7.05
C VAL A 45 -18.84 -4.10 -6.73
N TYR A 46 -18.02 -4.86 -6.01
CA TYR A 46 -16.64 -4.50 -5.71
C TYR A 46 -15.78 -4.44 -6.98
N GLU A 47 -15.89 -5.42 -7.88
CA GLU A 47 -15.25 -5.39 -9.20
C GLU A 47 -15.72 -4.20 -10.06
N THR A 48 -17.03 -3.91 -10.06
CA THR A 48 -17.58 -2.74 -10.76
C THR A 48 -17.07 -1.42 -10.16
N TYR A 49 -16.89 -1.36 -8.84
CA TYR A 49 -16.35 -0.18 -8.16
C TYR A 49 -14.87 0.02 -8.48
N GLN A 50 -14.08 -1.05 -8.59
CA GLN A 50 -12.70 -0.96 -9.08
C GLN A 50 -12.65 -0.59 -10.57
N GLY A 51 -13.56 -1.10 -11.40
CA GLY A 51 -13.66 -0.78 -12.83
C GLY A 51 -14.21 0.61 -13.18
N ASN A 52 -14.75 1.35 -12.20
CA ASN A 52 -15.27 2.72 -12.36
C ASN A 52 -14.27 3.81 -11.90
N ILE A 53 -13.03 3.44 -11.56
CA ILE A 53 -11.91 4.38 -11.61
C ILE A 53 -11.55 4.50 -13.10
N ASP A 54 -11.62 5.71 -13.66
CA ASP A 54 -11.40 6.01 -15.09
C ASP A 54 -10.26 5.17 -15.72
N ASN A 55 -10.63 4.09 -16.38
CA ASN A 55 -9.77 3.32 -17.28
C ASN A 55 -9.68 4.08 -18.61
N GLY A 56 -8.91 5.16 -18.60
CA GLY A 56 -8.29 5.68 -19.82
C GLY A 56 -7.15 4.77 -20.24
N ASP A 57 -7.47 3.54 -20.67
CA ASP A 57 -6.52 2.55 -21.21
C ASP A 57 -6.03 2.96 -22.60
N ASN A 58 -5.20 3.99 -22.60
CA ASN A 58 -3.96 3.92 -23.34
C ASN A 58 -2.91 3.54 -22.29
N PRO A 59 -2.03 2.53 -22.47
CA PRO A 59 -0.98 2.28 -21.50
C PRO A 59 -0.14 3.56 -21.42
N ARG A 60 -0.41 4.40 -20.40
CA ARG A 60 0.39 5.58 -20.11
C ARG A 60 1.78 5.04 -19.94
N GLN A 61 2.68 5.38 -20.88
CA GLN A 61 4.06 5.00 -20.76
C GLN A 61 4.51 5.43 -19.36
N ALA A 62 4.93 4.44 -18.56
CA ALA A 62 5.39 4.70 -17.22
C ALA A 62 6.49 5.75 -17.29
N THR A 63 6.38 6.79 -16.47
CA THR A 63 7.38 7.86 -16.45
C THR A 63 8.65 7.31 -15.84
N LYS A 64 9.78 7.43 -16.53
CA LYS A 64 11.07 6.86 -16.11
C LYS A 64 12.04 7.95 -15.66
N THR A 65 12.96 7.59 -14.78
CA THR A 65 14.11 8.44 -14.41
C THR A 65 15.45 7.75 -14.64
N ASN A 66 16.48 8.54 -14.91
CA ASN A 66 17.87 8.09 -14.98
C ASN A 66 18.57 8.10 -13.60
N ALA A 67 17.89 8.61 -12.56
CA ALA A 67 18.41 8.55 -11.20
C ALA A 67 18.55 7.09 -10.75
N ASN A 68 19.70 6.73 -10.20
CA ASN A 68 20.03 5.36 -9.80
C ASN A 68 20.56 5.25 -8.36
N SER A 69 20.48 6.35 -7.59
CA SER A 69 20.93 6.43 -6.20
C SER A 69 20.00 7.33 -5.39
N SER A 70 19.98 7.13 -4.07
CA SER A 70 19.17 7.93 -3.15
C SER A 70 19.49 9.43 -3.25
N SER A 71 20.75 9.81 -3.49
CA SER A 71 21.15 11.21 -3.67
C SER A 71 20.60 11.83 -4.98
N GLN A 72 20.60 11.06 -6.08
CA GLN A 72 20.00 11.52 -7.34
C GLN A 72 18.48 11.60 -7.24
N LEU A 73 17.83 10.62 -6.60
CA LEU A 73 16.40 10.66 -6.32
C LEU A 73 16.04 11.88 -5.47
N ALA A 74 16.85 12.20 -4.46
CA ALA A 74 16.67 13.38 -3.64
C ALA A 74 16.68 14.67 -4.47
N ASN A 75 17.45 14.75 -5.56
CA ASN A 75 17.52 15.94 -6.41
C ASN A 75 16.34 16.08 -7.40
N LEU A 76 15.47 15.08 -7.54
CA LEU A 76 14.32 15.15 -8.44
C LEU A 76 13.24 16.08 -7.91
N ASN A 77 12.68 16.91 -8.78
CA ASN A 77 11.50 17.72 -8.49
C ASN A 77 10.26 17.08 -9.14
N TYR A 78 9.12 17.16 -8.45
CA TYR A 78 7.84 16.71 -8.99
C TYR A 78 7.49 17.49 -10.26
N ASN A 79 7.12 16.76 -11.32
CA ASN A 79 6.84 17.31 -12.65
C ASN A 79 5.46 16.93 -13.19
N GLY A 80 4.54 16.53 -12.31
CA GLY A 80 3.18 16.08 -12.68
C GLY A 80 2.97 14.57 -12.55
N HIS A 81 4.03 13.76 -12.52
CA HIS A 81 3.95 12.31 -12.32
C HIS A 81 4.35 11.95 -10.89
N GLN A 82 3.39 11.43 -10.11
CA GLN A 82 3.62 11.17 -8.69
C GLN A 82 4.46 9.91 -8.47
N GLU A 83 4.36 8.93 -9.37
CA GLU A 83 5.20 7.75 -9.39
C GLU A 83 6.03 7.71 -10.66
N ILE A 84 7.29 7.31 -10.53
CA ILE A 84 8.22 7.09 -11.64
C ILE A 84 8.97 5.77 -11.47
N GLU A 85 9.26 5.10 -12.58
CA GLU A 85 10.12 3.93 -12.61
C GLU A 85 11.59 4.32 -12.47
N VAL A 86 12.29 3.58 -11.60
CA VAL A 86 13.73 3.67 -11.38
C VAL A 86 14.37 2.43 -11.98
N ASN A 87 15.51 2.59 -12.66
CA ASN A 87 16.25 1.47 -13.25
C ASN A 87 15.36 0.56 -14.15
N ASN A 88 14.51 1.16 -14.99
CA ASN A 88 13.54 0.44 -15.83
C ASN A 88 12.65 -0.52 -15.02
N ASN A 89 12.23 -0.10 -13.82
CA ASN A 89 11.44 -0.89 -12.88
C ASN A 89 12.12 -2.16 -12.37
N ASN A 90 13.44 -2.29 -12.54
CA ASN A 90 14.21 -3.44 -12.05
C ASN A 90 14.84 -3.11 -10.68
N PRO A 91 14.58 -3.92 -9.64
CA PRO A 91 15.27 -3.77 -8.36
C PRO A 91 16.76 -4.08 -8.51
N THR A 92 17.57 -3.54 -7.59
CA THR A 92 19.04 -3.66 -7.60
C THR A 92 19.55 -4.60 -6.51
N PHE A 93 18.74 -5.56 -6.08
CA PHE A 93 19.10 -6.55 -5.06
C PHE A 93 20.31 -7.39 -5.50
N SER A 94 21.26 -7.57 -4.58
CA SER A 94 22.36 -8.51 -4.78
C SER A 94 21.88 -9.95 -4.62
N LYS A 95 22.68 -10.93 -5.09
CA LYS A 95 22.40 -12.35 -4.83
C LYS A 95 22.27 -12.67 -3.33
N LYS A 96 22.99 -11.93 -2.48
CA LYS A 96 22.89 -12.07 -1.02
C LYS A 96 21.55 -11.57 -0.50
N ASP A 97 21.07 -10.44 -1.03
CA ASP A 97 19.77 -9.88 -0.66
C ASP A 97 18.62 -10.82 -1.03
N LEU A 98 18.75 -11.56 -2.13
CA LEU A 98 17.75 -12.52 -2.61
C LEU A 98 17.81 -13.89 -1.91
N SER A 99 18.74 -14.10 -0.98
CA SER A 99 18.85 -15.39 -0.28
C SER A 99 17.67 -15.61 0.67
N ILE A 100 17.02 -16.77 0.54
CA ILE A 100 15.92 -17.18 1.43
C ILE A 100 16.38 -18.02 2.63
N ALA A 101 17.69 -18.23 2.81
CA ALA A 101 18.22 -19.16 3.80
C ALA A 101 17.88 -18.78 5.25
N SER A 102 17.64 -17.49 5.51
CA SER A 102 17.25 -16.97 6.83
C SER A 102 15.76 -17.13 7.14
N GLY A 103 14.96 -17.67 6.22
CA GLY A 103 13.50 -17.67 6.34
C GLY A 103 12.91 -16.26 6.32
N ALA A 104 11.64 -16.12 6.70
CA ALA A 104 10.97 -14.83 6.69
C ALA A 104 11.55 -13.88 7.75
N TRP A 105 11.84 -12.64 7.38
CA TRP A 105 12.37 -11.63 8.30
C TRP A 105 11.96 -10.21 7.89
N GLN A 106 12.03 -9.31 8.87
CA GLN A 106 11.87 -7.88 8.69
C GLN A 106 12.90 -7.15 9.56
N SER A 107 13.48 -6.08 9.01
CA SER A 107 14.50 -5.26 9.66
C SER A 107 14.21 -3.79 9.38
N PHE A 108 14.28 -2.97 10.42
CA PHE A 108 14.10 -1.53 10.33
C PHE A 108 15.36 -0.87 10.84
N ALA A 109 16.00 -0.08 9.98
CA ALA A 109 17.19 0.64 10.35
C ALA A 109 16.91 1.59 11.53
N ASP A 110 17.94 1.86 12.33
CA ASP A 110 17.84 2.88 13.38
C ASP A 110 17.46 4.23 12.76
N LEU A 111 16.74 5.02 13.55
CA LEU A 111 16.45 6.39 13.16
C LEU A 111 17.78 7.14 12.99
N ASP A 112 17.85 8.04 12.01
CA ASP A 112 19.05 8.85 11.83
C ASP A 112 19.18 9.97 12.88
N ASN A 113 20.21 10.80 12.76
CA ASN A 113 20.48 11.90 13.69
C ASN A 113 19.39 12.99 13.73
N PHE A 114 18.41 12.96 12.81
CA PHE A 114 17.22 13.82 12.82
C PHE A 114 15.96 13.09 13.31
N ASN A 115 16.13 11.87 13.82
CA ASN A 115 15.07 10.93 14.22
C ASN A 115 14.17 10.45 13.06
N ARG A 116 14.69 10.45 11.82
CA ARG A 116 13.92 10.07 10.64
C ARG A 116 13.99 8.56 10.40
N ALA A 117 12.90 7.96 9.94
CA ALA A 117 12.92 6.59 9.43
C ALA A 117 13.67 6.55 8.09
N ILE A 118 14.63 5.64 7.92
CA ILE A 118 15.56 5.67 6.77
C ILE A 118 15.40 4.48 5.80
N GLU A 119 15.39 3.24 6.27
CA GLU A 119 15.27 2.06 5.42
C GLU A 119 14.58 0.95 6.18
N ALA A 120 13.61 0.32 5.51
CA ALA A 120 12.96 -0.89 5.97
C ALA A 120 13.20 -1.99 4.94
N ASP A 121 13.70 -3.12 5.42
CA ASP A 121 13.99 -4.30 4.63
C ASP A 121 13.20 -5.49 5.13
N ALA A 122 12.73 -6.33 4.22
CA ALA A 122 12.14 -7.60 4.57
C ALA A 122 12.40 -8.65 3.50
N LEU A 123 12.41 -9.90 3.95
CA LEU A 123 12.08 -11.05 3.14
C LEU A 123 10.68 -11.50 3.56
N LEU A 124 9.69 -10.94 2.87
CA LEU A 124 8.28 -11.14 3.18
C LEU A 124 7.86 -12.56 2.84
N ASN A 125 7.02 -13.14 3.69
CA ASN A 125 6.35 -14.41 3.48
C ASN A 125 4.98 -14.36 4.16
N ARG A 126 4.07 -15.26 3.79
CA ARG A 126 2.75 -15.39 4.42
C ARG A 126 2.80 -15.48 5.95
N SER A 127 3.85 -16.09 6.50
CA SER A 127 4.08 -16.21 7.95
C SER A 127 4.27 -14.88 8.70
N LEU A 128 4.66 -13.79 8.02
CA LEU A 128 4.78 -12.46 8.62
C LEU A 128 3.46 -11.66 8.59
N MET A 129 2.48 -12.10 7.80
CA MET A 129 1.22 -11.39 7.65
C MET A 129 0.37 -11.56 8.93
N PRO A 130 -0.08 -10.48 9.58
CA PRO A 130 -0.80 -10.58 10.83
C PRO A 130 -2.20 -11.18 10.61
N THR A 131 -2.66 -11.96 11.59
CA THR A 131 -4.06 -12.38 11.74
C THR A 131 -4.85 -11.47 12.69
N GLU A 132 -4.14 -10.69 13.50
CA GLU A 132 -4.71 -9.73 14.44
C GLU A 132 -5.21 -8.45 13.75
N LYS A 133 -6.12 -7.77 14.42
CA LYS A 133 -6.64 -6.48 13.94
C LYS A 133 -5.59 -5.40 14.14
N ARG A 134 -5.47 -4.52 13.14
CA ARG A 134 -4.64 -3.31 13.24
C ARG A 134 -5.19 -2.37 14.32
N GLU A 135 -4.31 -1.92 15.21
CA GLU A 135 -4.64 -0.90 16.21
C GLU A 135 -4.46 0.54 15.67
N PRO A 136 -5.08 1.57 16.29
CA PRO A 136 -4.87 2.95 15.91
C PRO A 136 -3.39 3.38 15.96
N LEU A 137 -2.99 4.23 15.01
CA LEU A 137 -1.65 4.81 14.99
C LEU A 137 -1.60 6.12 15.79
N TYR A 138 -0.63 6.23 16.69
CA TYR A 138 -0.41 7.39 17.56
C TYR A 138 1.01 7.96 17.54
N VAL A 139 2.00 7.21 17.03
CA VAL A 139 3.37 7.73 16.87
C VAL A 139 3.40 8.79 15.76
N ASN A 140 3.88 9.99 16.09
CA ASN A 140 4.06 11.07 15.12
C ASN A 140 5.49 11.05 14.60
N PRO A 141 5.71 10.84 13.29
CA PRO A 141 7.04 10.91 12.70
C PRO A 141 7.59 12.34 12.66
N THR A 142 8.83 12.48 12.20
CA THR A 142 9.45 13.78 11.96
C THR A 142 8.61 14.65 11.00
N GLY A 143 8.60 15.96 11.24
CA GLY A 143 7.85 16.91 10.43
C GLY A 143 6.32 16.77 10.54
N TRP A 144 5.79 16.12 11.57
CA TRP A 144 4.34 15.95 11.72
C TRP A 144 3.63 17.27 12.06
N ARG A 145 3.23 18.03 11.03
CA ARG A 145 2.46 19.28 11.10
C ARG A 145 1.17 19.14 10.30
N ASN A 146 0.27 18.29 10.76
CA ASN A 146 -0.93 17.91 10.02
C ASN A 146 -1.98 19.02 9.99
N LYS A 147 -2.75 19.09 8.91
CA LYS A 147 -3.88 20.01 8.73
C LYS A 147 -4.98 19.36 7.91
N ARG A 148 -6.21 19.85 8.06
CA ARG A 148 -7.32 19.45 7.19
C ARG A 148 -7.29 20.22 5.87
N ILE A 149 -7.55 19.49 4.79
CA ILE A 149 -7.70 19.97 3.41
C ILE A 149 -9.01 19.40 2.84
N PRO A 150 -9.51 19.89 1.69
CA PRO A 150 -10.59 19.20 0.99
C PRO A 150 -10.26 17.72 0.80
N GLY A 151 -11.11 16.83 1.30
CA GLY A 151 -10.89 15.38 1.27
C GLY A 151 -10.33 14.76 2.55
N GLY A 152 -9.88 15.52 3.55
CA GLY A 152 -9.51 14.96 4.87
C GLY A 152 -8.25 15.57 5.50
N TRP A 153 -7.49 14.76 6.22
CA TRP A 153 -6.17 15.14 6.74
C TRP A 153 -5.12 15.04 5.63
N LEU A 154 -4.20 16.00 5.59
CA LEU A 154 -3.10 16.04 4.63
C LEU A 154 -2.14 14.86 4.81
N TYR A 155 -1.67 14.65 6.03
CA TYR A 155 -0.68 13.62 6.32
C TYR A 155 -1.30 12.37 6.95
N ASN A 156 -0.79 11.23 6.50
CA ASN A 156 -0.91 9.94 7.12
C ASN A 156 0.40 9.58 7.84
N ARG A 157 0.27 8.77 8.90
CA ARG A 157 1.40 8.04 9.47
C ARG A 157 1.67 6.86 8.54
N SER A 158 2.45 7.12 7.50
CA SER A 158 2.69 6.17 6.42
C SER A 158 3.69 5.12 6.87
N HIS A 159 3.29 3.86 6.74
CA HIS A 159 4.17 2.73 6.97
C HIS A 159 5.19 2.63 5.84
N LEU A 160 6.44 2.27 6.16
CA LEU A 160 7.41 1.87 5.12
C LEU A 160 7.04 0.45 4.64
N ILE A 161 6.86 -0.49 5.56
CA ILE A 161 6.28 -1.81 5.29
C ILE A 161 4.92 -1.88 5.96
N GLY A 162 3.85 -1.85 5.14
CA GLY A 162 2.46 -1.85 5.60
C GLY A 162 2.14 -2.96 6.60
N PHE A 163 1.27 -2.65 7.58
CA PHE A 163 0.83 -3.58 8.62
C PHE A 163 0.40 -4.94 8.06
N GLN A 164 -0.30 -4.98 6.93
CA GLN A 164 -0.78 -6.23 6.33
C GLN A 164 0.34 -7.20 5.91
N LEU A 165 1.56 -6.71 5.75
CA LEU A 165 2.73 -7.49 5.33
C LEU A 165 3.63 -7.88 6.52
N SER A 166 3.60 -7.13 7.61
CA SER A 166 4.64 -7.17 8.66
C SER A 166 4.11 -7.26 10.10
N GLY A 167 2.83 -6.94 10.32
CA GLY A 167 2.25 -6.76 11.66
C GLY A 167 2.73 -5.51 12.40
N GLN A 168 3.67 -4.74 11.85
CA GLN A 168 4.23 -3.58 12.52
C GLN A 168 3.22 -2.43 12.53
N ASN A 169 2.85 -1.98 13.73
CA ASN A 169 1.86 -0.93 13.88
C ASN A 169 2.50 0.42 14.26
N ASN A 170 2.82 0.66 15.54
CA ASN A 170 3.38 1.93 16.02
C ASN A 170 4.91 1.91 16.17
N ASN A 171 5.62 1.23 15.25
CA ASN A 171 7.09 1.23 15.25
C ASN A 171 7.61 2.57 14.66
N PRO A 172 8.31 3.43 15.42
CA PRO A 172 8.80 4.72 14.92
C PRO A 172 9.79 4.58 13.76
N LYS A 173 10.50 3.44 13.65
CA LYS A 173 11.41 3.15 12.54
C LYS A 173 10.69 2.75 11.25
N ASN A 174 9.40 2.46 11.34
CA ASN A 174 8.55 2.05 10.22
C ASN A 174 7.49 3.11 9.87
N LEU A 175 7.57 4.33 10.41
CA LEU A 175 6.57 5.38 10.18
C LEU A 175 7.23 6.67 9.71
N MET A 176 6.71 7.23 8.61
CA MET A 176 7.08 8.55 8.11
C MET A 176 5.86 9.45 7.91
N THR A 177 6.08 10.77 7.87
CA THR A 177 5.06 11.74 7.47
C THR A 177 4.87 11.65 5.94
N GLY A 178 3.84 10.94 5.51
CA GLY A 178 3.46 10.80 4.10
C GLY A 178 2.16 11.52 3.79
N THR A 179 2.02 12.09 2.60
CA THR A 179 0.75 12.64 2.12
C THR A 179 -0.28 11.53 1.93
N ARG A 180 -1.56 11.91 1.87
CA ARG A 180 -2.63 10.95 1.65
C ARG A 180 -2.46 10.25 0.32
N SER A 181 -2.19 10.99 -0.76
CA SER A 181 -2.00 10.41 -2.10
C SER A 181 -0.79 9.48 -2.19
N LEU A 182 0.35 9.82 -1.57
CA LEU A 182 1.52 8.93 -1.50
C LEU A 182 1.16 7.63 -0.80
N ASN A 183 0.48 7.72 0.36
CA ASN A 183 0.08 6.55 1.11
C ASN A 183 -0.97 5.70 0.35
N SER A 184 -1.92 6.36 -0.29
CA SER A 184 -3.02 5.75 -1.03
C SER A 184 -3.55 6.73 -2.09
N PRO A 185 -3.53 6.37 -3.38
CA PRO A 185 -3.37 5.00 -3.89
C PRO A 185 -1.92 4.53 -4.13
N GLU A 186 -0.93 5.43 -4.12
CA GLU A 186 0.37 5.12 -4.75
C GLU A 186 1.14 3.97 -4.10
N MET A 187 1.47 4.03 -2.81
CA MET A 187 2.12 2.89 -2.13
C MET A 187 1.17 1.68 -2.03
N LEU A 188 -0.10 1.93 -1.71
CA LEU A 188 -1.07 0.88 -1.40
C LEU A 188 -1.30 -0.10 -2.57
N LYS A 189 -1.23 0.36 -3.82
CA LYS A 189 -1.42 -0.53 -4.99
C LYS A 189 -0.33 -1.61 -5.04
N HIS A 190 0.94 -1.24 -4.87
CA HIS A 190 2.07 -2.18 -4.84
C HIS A 190 2.01 -3.09 -3.61
N GLU A 191 1.65 -2.54 -2.45
CA GLU A 191 1.46 -3.33 -1.24
C GLU A 191 0.36 -4.38 -1.38
N ASN A 192 -0.71 -4.07 -2.11
CA ASN A 192 -1.79 -5.01 -2.40
C ASN A 192 -1.36 -6.11 -3.37
N ASP A 193 -0.56 -5.80 -4.39
CA ASP A 193 -0.01 -6.80 -5.32
C ASP A 193 0.92 -7.77 -4.59
N ILE A 194 1.81 -7.24 -3.74
CA ILE A 194 2.69 -8.02 -2.85
C ILE A 194 1.86 -8.91 -1.92
N ALA A 195 0.84 -8.34 -1.25
CA ALA A 195 -0.01 -9.08 -0.33
C ALA A 195 -0.82 -10.17 -1.04
N TYR A 196 -1.28 -9.90 -2.26
CA TYR A 196 -2.00 -10.86 -3.09
C TYR A 196 -1.09 -12.03 -3.47
N TYR A 197 0.12 -11.75 -3.98
CA TYR A 197 1.10 -12.77 -4.32
C TYR A 197 1.40 -13.71 -3.14
N LEU A 198 1.68 -13.16 -1.95
CA LEU A 198 2.00 -13.95 -0.76
C LEU A 198 0.81 -14.78 -0.25
N LYS A 199 -0.43 -14.31 -0.48
CA LYS A 199 -1.66 -15.06 -0.14
C LYS A 199 -1.87 -16.25 -1.08
N GLN A 200 -1.58 -16.09 -2.37
CA GLN A 200 -1.70 -17.17 -3.35
C GLN A 200 -0.54 -18.18 -3.26
N ASN A 201 0.64 -17.71 -2.84
CA ASN A 201 1.86 -18.52 -2.78
C ASN A 201 2.43 -18.53 -1.35
N PRO A 202 1.83 -19.27 -0.41
CA PRO A 202 2.15 -19.16 1.02
C PRO A 202 3.59 -19.56 1.39
N ASN A 203 4.25 -20.36 0.54
CA ASN A 203 5.63 -20.81 0.75
C ASN A 203 6.67 -19.96 -0.01
N ASN A 204 6.22 -18.99 -0.82
CA ASN A 204 7.10 -18.12 -1.58
C ASN A 204 7.48 -16.89 -0.77
N PHE A 205 8.46 -16.15 -1.28
CA PHE A 205 8.99 -14.96 -0.64
C PHE A 205 8.90 -13.74 -1.56
N ILE A 206 8.90 -12.55 -0.97
CA ILE A 206 9.19 -11.31 -1.68
C ILE A 206 10.33 -10.61 -0.96
N ARG A 207 11.45 -10.40 -1.65
CA ARG A 207 12.49 -9.48 -1.16
C ARG A 207 11.97 -8.07 -1.35
N TYR A 208 11.80 -7.33 -0.25
CA TYR A 208 11.15 -6.02 -0.24
C TYR A 208 11.97 -4.97 0.51
N ARG A 209 12.16 -3.80 -0.10
CA ARG A 209 12.84 -2.65 0.50
C ARG A 209 12.04 -1.39 0.28
N VAL A 210 11.86 -0.59 1.32
CA VAL A 210 11.27 0.75 1.24
C VAL A 210 12.20 1.75 1.92
N GLN A 211 12.56 2.79 1.17
CA GLN A 211 13.52 3.82 1.60
C GLN A 211 12.92 5.21 1.40
N PRO A 212 12.54 5.92 2.47
CA PRO A 212 12.25 7.35 2.39
C PRO A 212 13.47 8.15 1.91
N ILE A 213 13.24 9.07 0.99
CA ILE A 213 14.30 9.90 0.39
C ILE A 213 14.17 11.33 0.90
N TYR A 214 15.18 11.81 1.62
CA TYR A 214 15.23 13.18 2.16
C TYR A 214 16.26 14.02 1.41
N ARG A 215 16.06 15.35 1.31
CA ARG A 215 17.17 16.26 0.96
C ARG A 215 17.79 16.78 2.24
N ASN A 216 19.10 16.63 2.37
CA ASN A 216 19.86 17.20 3.49
C ASN A 216 19.19 16.87 4.84
N ASN A 217 18.85 17.91 5.61
CA ASN A 217 18.30 17.85 6.96
C ASN A 217 16.77 17.99 7.00
N GLU A 218 16.09 17.80 5.87
CA GLU A 218 14.62 17.87 5.82
C GLU A 218 13.96 16.83 6.71
N LEU A 219 12.93 17.23 7.45
CA LEU A 219 12.21 16.34 8.37
C LEU A 219 11.09 15.55 7.67
N VAL A 220 10.67 15.96 6.49
CA VAL A 220 9.69 15.24 5.65
C VAL A 220 10.40 14.74 4.40
N ALA A 221 10.19 13.46 4.07
CA ALA A 221 10.78 12.85 2.88
C ALA A 221 10.19 13.49 1.62
N ARG A 222 11.01 13.66 0.58
CA ARG A 222 10.58 14.08 -0.76
C ARG A 222 9.79 12.99 -1.50
N GLY A 223 9.92 11.76 -1.06
CA GLY A 223 9.27 10.59 -1.62
C GLY A 223 9.78 9.31 -0.96
N VAL A 224 9.34 8.17 -1.47
CA VAL A 224 9.88 6.85 -1.08
C VAL A 224 10.32 6.09 -2.33
N GLN A 225 11.44 5.39 -2.22
CA GLN A 225 11.77 4.34 -3.18
C GLN A 225 11.23 3.01 -2.67
N MET A 226 10.52 2.26 -3.50
CA MET A 226 10.07 0.89 -3.23
C MET A 226 10.74 -0.05 -4.20
N MET A 227 11.27 -1.17 -3.70
CA MET A 227 11.80 -2.27 -4.50
C MET A 227 11.21 -3.59 -4.03
N ALA A 228 10.76 -4.41 -4.98
CA ALA A 228 10.25 -5.75 -4.69
C ALA A 228 10.70 -6.76 -5.75
N GLU A 229 11.03 -7.98 -5.33
CA GLU A 229 11.26 -9.12 -6.21
C GLU A 229 10.69 -10.40 -5.57
N SER A 230 9.82 -11.10 -6.30
CA SER A 230 9.25 -12.38 -5.88
C SER A 230 10.19 -13.55 -6.14
N LEU A 231 10.24 -14.47 -5.18
CA LEU A 231 11.07 -15.66 -5.16
C LEU A 231 10.20 -16.88 -4.85
N ASP A 232 10.37 -17.96 -5.63
CA ASP A 232 9.73 -19.24 -5.34
C ASP A 232 10.23 -19.86 -4.03
N SER A 233 9.63 -20.96 -3.61
CA SER A 233 10.02 -21.68 -2.39
C SER A 233 11.44 -22.25 -2.40
N GLN A 234 12.13 -22.23 -3.54
CA GLN A 234 13.51 -22.66 -3.74
C GLN A 234 14.48 -21.47 -3.81
N GLY A 235 13.97 -20.23 -3.77
CA GLY A 235 14.76 -19.00 -3.83
C GLY A 235 15.08 -18.52 -5.24
N ASN A 236 14.40 -19.03 -6.28
CA ASN A 236 14.55 -18.54 -7.65
C ASN A 236 13.56 -17.40 -7.92
N SER A 237 13.99 -16.37 -8.64
CA SER A 237 13.09 -15.31 -9.11
C SER A 237 12.06 -15.88 -10.08
N ASP A 238 10.78 -15.66 -9.80
CA ASP A 238 9.67 -16.08 -10.67
C ASP A 238 9.08 -14.92 -11.49
N GLY A 239 9.53 -13.69 -11.22
CA GLY A 239 9.17 -12.49 -11.97
C GLY A 239 7.72 -12.03 -11.85
N GLN A 240 6.90 -12.65 -11.00
CA GLN A 240 5.49 -12.29 -10.85
C GLN A 240 5.27 -10.94 -10.16
N VAL A 241 6.14 -10.59 -9.20
CA VAL A 241 6.23 -9.26 -8.60
C VAL A 241 7.66 -8.76 -8.78
N LYS A 242 7.82 -7.71 -9.59
CA LYS A 242 9.12 -7.06 -9.81
C LYS A 242 8.92 -5.57 -9.99
N LEU A 243 9.46 -4.77 -9.09
CA LEU A 243 9.34 -3.31 -9.17
C LEU A 243 10.55 -2.59 -8.58
N ASN A 244 10.79 -1.40 -9.11
CA ASN A 244 11.67 -0.38 -8.56
C ASN A 244 11.10 0.99 -8.94
N VAL A 245 10.39 1.60 -7.99
CA VAL A 245 9.67 2.85 -8.22
C VAL A 245 10.07 3.89 -7.20
N TYR A 246 9.94 5.16 -7.59
CA TYR A 246 10.02 6.30 -6.69
C TYR A 246 8.70 7.05 -6.70
N ILE A 247 8.10 7.24 -5.52
CA ILE A 247 6.82 7.90 -5.33
C ILE A 247 7.06 9.23 -4.61
N PHE A 248 6.75 10.34 -5.26
CA PHE A 248 6.84 11.68 -4.68
C PHE A 248 5.84 11.90 -3.55
N ASN A 249 6.31 12.51 -2.46
CA ASN A 249 5.52 12.87 -1.28
C ASN A 249 4.81 14.21 -1.47
N VAL A 250 3.89 14.25 -2.42
CA VAL A 250 3.14 15.45 -2.84
C VAL A 250 1.65 15.25 -2.60
N GLU A 251 0.88 16.33 -2.57
CA GLU A 251 -0.58 16.27 -2.49
C GLU A 251 -1.15 17.35 -3.41
N LYS A 252 -2.22 17.03 -4.15
CA LYS A 252 -2.79 17.96 -5.13
C LYS A 252 -3.25 19.24 -4.41
N GLY A 253 -2.84 20.40 -4.95
CA GLY A 253 -3.21 21.70 -4.38
C GLY A 253 -2.52 22.04 -3.06
N VAL A 254 -1.43 21.35 -2.69
CA VAL A 254 -0.69 21.63 -1.46
C VAL A 254 0.79 21.83 -1.76
N THR A 255 1.35 22.92 -1.22
CA THR A 255 2.79 23.13 -1.16
C THR A 255 3.30 22.77 0.23
N ILE A 256 4.19 21.79 0.30
CA ILE A 256 4.80 21.29 1.55
C ILE A 256 6.15 21.97 1.77
N ASN A 257 6.37 22.47 2.99
CA ASN A 257 7.69 22.81 3.48
C ASN A 257 8.34 21.54 4.05
N TYR A 258 9.21 20.90 3.28
CA TYR A 258 9.83 19.63 3.67
C TYR A 258 10.81 19.77 4.84
N ALA A 259 11.27 21.00 5.14
CA ALA A 259 12.19 21.24 6.25
C ALA A 259 11.52 20.92 7.60
N ASP A 260 10.24 21.25 7.77
CA ASP A 260 9.53 21.12 9.06
C ASP A 260 8.13 20.49 8.97
N GLY A 261 7.64 20.25 7.76
CA GLY A 261 6.34 19.67 7.42
C GLY A 261 5.16 20.63 7.41
N THR A 262 5.36 21.93 7.66
CA THR A 262 4.30 22.93 7.46
C THR A 262 3.83 22.98 6.00
N SER A 263 2.62 23.47 5.74
CA SER A 263 2.07 23.45 4.39
C SER A 263 1.06 24.56 4.10
N VAL A 264 1.02 24.95 2.82
CA VAL A 264 0.10 25.94 2.25
C VAL A 264 -0.86 25.24 1.29
N VAL A 265 -2.15 25.54 1.41
CA VAL A 265 -3.16 25.06 0.45
C VAL A 265 -3.27 26.10 -0.64
N ASN A 266 -3.04 25.69 -1.88
CA ASN A 266 -3.10 26.55 -3.05
C ASN A 266 -4.57 26.63 -3.48
N ASN A 267 -5.21 27.77 -3.26
CA ASN A 267 -6.63 27.99 -3.54
C ASN A 267 -6.96 28.16 -5.02
N ASN A 268 -6.09 27.72 -5.93
CA ASN A 268 -6.35 27.81 -7.36
C ASN A 268 -7.33 26.70 -7.73
N LYS A 269 -8.61 27.08 -7.82
CA LYS A 269 -9.67 26.30 -8.44
C LYS A 269 -9.31 26.12 -9.92
N GLU A 270 -8.85 24.92 -10.28
CA GLU A 270 -9.02 24.40 -11.64
C GLU A 270 -10.35 23.66 -11.73
#